data_AF-A0A1N6PPM0-F1
#
_entry.id   AF-A0A1N6PPM0-F1
#
_cell.length_a   1.000
_cell.length_b   1.000
_cell.length_c   1.000
_cell.angle_alpha   90.00
_cell.angle_beta   90.00
_cell.angle_gamma   90.00
#
_symmetry.space_group_name_H-M   'P 1'
#
loop_
_entity.id
_entity.type
_entity.pdbx_description
1 polymer ?
#
loop_
_entity_poly.entity_id
_entity_poly.type
_entity_poly.pdbx_seq_one_letter_code
_entity_poly.pdbx_strand_id
1 'polypeptide(L)'
;MNGLNSYTLNYQGAKSTNKKKKTVLKSFLTAAVVIFSLSMLLILIFSLIGFGENSSNFTRHEIKPGESLWSIAAHYYETGKVDLRKMIYEIKKINNIDSAIITPGKELIIPLK
;
A
#
# COMPACT_ATOMS: atom_id res chain seq x y z
N MET A 1 46.61 -56.89 58.10
CA MET A 1 47.28 -55.59 57.84
C MET A 1 47.43 -55.49 56.33
N ASN A 2 46.44 -54.90 55.65
CA ASN A 2 46.34 -53.48 55.27
C ASN A 2 47.15 -53.25 53.98
N GLY A 3 46.59 -52.79 52.86
CA GLY A 3 45.28 -52.20 52.66
C GLY A 3 44.95 -52.10 51.17
N LEU A 4 43.65 -51.96 50.94
CA LEU A 4 43.01 -51.72 49.65
C LEU A 4 43.56 -50.41 49.04
N ASN A 5 44.19 -50.50 47.87
CA ASN A 5 44.49 -49.30 47.08
C ASN A 5 43.23 -48.85 46.35
N SER A 6 42.74 -47.71 46.80
CA SER A 6 41.52 -47.04 46.39
C SER A 6 41.71 -46.28 45.07
N TYR A 7 40.78 -46.48 44.15
CA TYR A 7 40.67 -45.72 42.92
C TYR A 7 40.28 -44.26 43.22
N THR A 8 41.10 -43.30 42.81
CA THR A 8 40.73 -41.88 42.79
C THR A 8 40.32 -41.49 41.37
N LEU A 9 39.00 -41.37 41.14
CA LEU A 9 38.48 -40.79 39.91
C LEU A 9 38.63 -39.27 39.98
N ASN A 10 39.62 -38.74 39.26
CA ASN A 10 39.85 -37.31 39.13
C ASN A 10 38.88 -36.71 38.09
N TYR A 11 37.70 -36.29 38.53
CA TYR A 11 36.78 -35.51 37.71
C TYR A 11 37.18 -34.02 37.74
N GLN A 12 38.02 -33.61 36.79
CA GLN A 12 38.16 -32.19 36.47
C GLN A 12 36.96 -31.74 35.64
N GLY A 13 36.05 -31.00 36.29
CA GLY A 13 34.87 -30.41 35.65
C GLY A 13 35.25 -29.54 34.45
N ALA A 14 34.73 -29.90 33.29
CA ALA A 14 34.84 -29.10 32.08
C ALA A 14 34.21 -27.72 32.31
N LYS A 15 35.04 -26.67 32.33
CA LYS A 15 34.57 -25.28 32.35
C LYS A 15 33.88 -24.97 31.01
N SER A 16 32.57 -25.07 31.05
CA SER A 16 31.57 -24.68 30.04
C SER A 16 31.95 -23.39 29.28
N THR A 17 32.22 -23.52 27.98
CA THR A 17 32.56 -22.46 27.00
C THR A 17 31.36 -21.58 26.60
N ASN A 18 30.32 -21.50 27.45
CA ASN A 18 29.03 -20.88 27.14
C ASN A 18 29.06 -19.34 26.99
N LYS A 19 30.13 -18.64 27.40
CA LYS A 19 30.19 -17.16 27.31
C LYS A 19 30.27 -16.65 25.87
N LYS A 20 31.10 -17.24 24.99
CA LYS A 20 31.27 -16.76 23.60
C LYS A 20 30.02 -17.01 22.73
N LYS A 21 29.36 -18.17 22.89
CA LYS A 21 28.09 -18.48 22.20
C LYS A 21 26.95 -17.53 22.60
N LYS A 22 26.90 -17.10 23.86
CA LYS A 22 25.90 -16.12 24.35
C LYS A 22 26.06 -14.74 23.72
N THR A 23 27.29 -14.29 23.43
CA THR A 23 27.54 -12.96 22.85
C THR A 23 27.15 -12.90 21.37
N VAL A 24 27.43 -13.94 20.59
CA VAL A 24 27.00 -14.01 19.17
C VAL A 24 25.48 -14.18 19.03
N LEU A 25 24.84 -14.95 19.91
CA LEU A 25 23.37 -15.06 19.90
C LEU A 25 22.69 -13.72 20.24
N LYS A 26 23.27 -12.94 21.16
CA LYS A 26 22.80 -11.58 21.48
C LYS A 26 22.98 -10.60 20.31
N SER A 27 24.04 -10.72 19.50
CA SER A 27 24.20 -9.89 18.29
C SER A 27 23.19 -10.26 17.20
N PHE A 28 22.80 -11.53 17.07
CA PHE A 28 21.70 -11.93 16.19
C PHE A 28 20.34 -11.43 16.67
N LEU A 29 20.08 -11.50 17.98
CA LEU A 29 18.85 -10.97 18.59
C LEU A 29 18.71 -9.46 18.39
N THR A 30 19.79 -8.69 18.57
CA THR A 30 19.79 -7.24 18.36
C THR A 30 19.61 -6.87 16.88
N ALA A 31 20.29 -7.56 15.97
CA ALA A 31 20.08 -7.38 14.53
C ALA A 31 18.63 -7.67 14.13
N ALA A 32 18.03 -8.74 14.65
CA ALA A 32 16.63 -9.08 14.38
C ALA A 32 15.66 -7.99 14.87
N VAL A 33 15.88 -7.43 16.07
CA VAL A 33 15.08 -6.31 16.60
C VAL A 33 15.21 -5.06 15.73
N VAL A 34 16.43 -4.73 15.27
CA VAL A 34 16.67 -3.59 14.39
C VAL A 34 15.98 -3.77 13.05
N ILE A 35 16.09 -4.96 12.43
CA ILE A 35 15.42 -5.26 11.16
C ILE A 35 13.90 -5.17 11.30
N PHE A 36 13.34 -5.69 12.40
CA PHE A 36 11.92 -5.59 12.68
C PHE A 36 11.46 -4.13 12.91
N SER A 37 12.25 -3.33 13.61
CA SER A 37 11.95 -1.91 13.79
C SER A 37 11.99 -1.13 12.47
N LEU A 38 12.91 -1.49 11.57
CA LEU A 38 13.05 -0.86 10.26
C LEU A 38 11.91 -1.27 9.32
N SER A 39 11.49 -2.54 9.33
CA SER A 39 10.36 -3.00 8.55
C SER A 39 9.05 -2.38 9.03
N MET A 40 8.86 -2.24 10.35
CA MET A 40 7.72 -1.54 10.94
C MET A 40 7.66 -0.08 10.48
N LEU A 41 8.81 0.62 10.46
CA LEU A 41 8.91 2.00 9.99
C LEU A 41 8.58 2.12 8.49
N LEU A 42 9.03 1.17 7.66
CA LEU A 42 8.67 1.12 6.24
C LEU A 42 7.17 0.93 6.03
N ILE A 43 6.53 0.02 6.77
CA ILE A 43 5.07 -0.21 6.69
C ILE A 43 4.29 1.06 7.02
N LEU A 44 4.73 1.82 8.03
CA LEU A 44 4.12 3.10 8.40
C LEU A 44 4.23 4.15 7.28
N ILE A 45 5.39 4.21 6.60
CA ILE A 45 5.59 5.11 5.44
C ILE A 45 4.68 4.71 4.27
N PHE A 46 4.57 3.41 3.98
CA PHE A 46 3.68 2.93 2.90
C PHE A 46 2.20 3.22 3.20
N SER A 47 1.77 3.16 4.45
CA SER A 47 0.40 3.49 4.86
C SER A 47 0.02 4.94 4.54
N LEU A 48 0.97 5.89 4.59
CA LEU A 48 0.73 7.29 4.25
C LEU A 48 0.51 7.53 2.74
N ILE A 49 1.03 6.65 1.88
CA ILE A 49 0.92 6.77 0.42
C ILE A 49 -0.43 6.21 -0.09
N GLY A 50 -1.11 5.39 0.72
CA GLY A 50 -2.38 4.72 0.36
C GLY A 50 -3.66 5.54 0.55
N PHE A 51 -3.58 6.82 0.90
CA PHE A 51 -4.76 7.69 1.02
C PHE A 51 -5.07 8.36 -0.31
N GLY A 52 -5.67 7.60 -1.22
CA GLY A 52 -6.05 8.12 -2.54
C GLY A 52 -7.14 7.34 -3.27
N GLU A 53 -7.82 6.38 -2.64
CA GLU A 53 -9.07 5.86 -3.19
C GLU A 53 -10.20 6.84 -2.85
N ASN A 54 -10.22 7.99 -3.52
CA ASN A 54 -11.51 8.56 -3.86
C ASN A 54 -12.16 7.51 -4.75
N SER A 55 -13.12 6.76 -4.19
CA SER A 55 -14.07 5.92 -4.93
C SER A 55 -14.91 6.79 -5.85
N SER A 56 -14.23 7.39 -6.83
CA SER A 56 -14.82 8.09 -7.95
C SER A 56 -15.53 6.99 -8.73
N ASN A 57 -16.83 6.91 -8.50
CA ASN A 57 -17.68 6.03 -9.27
C ASN A 57 -17.61 6.53 -10.70
N PHE A 58 -17.22 5.69 -11.66
CA PHE A 58 -17.24 6.06 -13.07
C PHE A 58 -18.32 5.27 -13.78
N THR A 59 -18.97 5.91 -14.75
CA THR A 59 -19.83 5.22 -15.70
C THR A 59 -19.35 5.47 -17.13
N ARG A 60 -19.62 4.52 -18.02
CA ARG A 60 -19.36 4.66 -19.46
C ARG A 60 -20.66 5.04 -20.15
N HIS A 61 -20.59 6.07 -20.98
CA HIS A 61 -21.71 6.57 -21.75
C HIS A 61 -21.34 6.56 -23.23
N GLU A 62 -22.12 5.85 -24.05
CA GLU A 62 -21.99 5.92 -25.50
C GLU A 62 -22.66 7.20 -26.01
N ILE A 63 -21.88 8.05 -26.69
CA ILE A 63 -22.35 9.34 -27.21
C ILE A 63 -23.36 9.10 -28.33
N LYS A 64 -24.57 9.65 -28.19
CA LYS A 64 -25.63 9.57 -29.19
C LYS A 64 -25.57 10.75 -30.17
N PRO A 65 -26.12 10.60 -31.40
CA PRO A 65 -26.24 11.70 -32.34
C PRO A 65 -27.00 12.90 -31.74
N GLY A 66 -26.42 14.09 -31.84
CA GLY A 66 -27.01 15.34 -31.33
C GLY A 66 -26.66 15.68 -29.88
N GLU A 67 -25.94 14.82 -29.17
CA GLU A 67 -25.48 15.12 -27.82
C GLU A 67 -24.25 16.04 -27.81
N SER A 68 -24.13 16.82 -26.75
CA SER A 68 -22.98 17.65 -26.42
C SER A 68 -22.46 17.28 -25.03
N LEU A 69 -21.22 17.65 -24.72
CA LEU A 69 -20.69 17.51 -23.35
C LEU A 69 -21.60 18.17 -22.31
N TRP A 70 -22.26 19.27 -22.69
CA TRP A 70 -23.18 19.98 -21.83
C TRP A 70 -24.45 19.17 -21.54
N SER A 71 -25.09 18.63 -22.58
CA SER A 71 -26.31 17.83 -22.41
C SER A 71 -26.02 16.53 -21.66
N ILE A 72 -24.88 15.89 -21.93
CA ILE A 72 -24.43 14.69 -21.22
C ILE A 72 -24.16 15.01 -19.74
N ALA A 73 -23.43 16.09 -19.44
CA ALA A 73 -23.19 16.49 -18.06
C ALA A 73 -24.51 16.82 -17.33
N ALA A 74 -25.42 17.56 -17.97
CA ALA A 74 -26.73 17.87 -17.39
C ALA A 74 -27.61 16.63 -17.16
N HIS A 75 -27.37 15.53 -17.90
CA HIS A 75 -28.05 14.26 -17.69
C HIS A 75 -27.57 13.54 -16.43
N TYR A 76 -26.26 13.50 -16.20
CA TYR A 76 -25.66 12.77 -15.08
C TYR A 76 -25.57 13.57 -13.77
N TYR A 77 -25.61 14.89 -13.84
CA TYR A 77 -25.49 15.76 -12.68
C TYR A 77 -26.71 16.65 -12.50
N GLU A 78 -27.23 16.68 -11.27
CA GLU A 78 -28.33 17.58 -10.93
C GLU A 78 -27.90 19.05 -11.07
N THR A 79 -28.57 19.75 -11.99
CA THR A 79 -28.34 21.18 -12.23
C THR A 79 -28.70 21.96 -10.96
N GLY A 80 -27.74 22.70 -10.40
CA GLY A 80 -27.91 23.51 -9.20
C GLY A 80 -27.26 22.95 -7.93
N LYS A 81 -26.92 21.65 -7.89
CA LYS A 81 -26.10 21.07 -6.80
C LYS A 81 -24.60 21.08 -7.11
N VAL A 82 -24.25 21.09 -8.39
CA VAL A 82 -22.86 21.12 -8.87
C VAL A 82 -22.68 22.08 -10.02
N ASP A 83 -21.47 22.63 -10.13
CA ASP A 83 -21.07 23.43 -11.28
C ASP A 83 -20.81 22.52 -12.49
N LEU A 84 -21.70 22.59 -13.48
CA LEU A 84 -21.59 21.82 -14.73
C LEU A 84 -20.29 22.12 -15.47
N ARG A 85 -19.74 23.34 -15.40
CA ARG A 85 -18.47 23.66 -16.07
C ARG A 85 -17.31 22.87 -15.47
N LYS A 86 -17.30 22.74 -14.13
CA LYS A 86 -16.32 21.89 -13.44
C LYS A 86 -16.49 20.43 -13.84
N MET A 87 -17.73 19.94 -13.91
CA MET A 87 -17.97 18.55 -14.32
C MET A 87 -17.56 18.27 -15.77
N ILE A 88 -17.86 19.18 -16.70
CA ILE A 88 -17.41 19.08 -18.09
C ILE A 88 -15.87 19.09 -18.17
N TYR A 89 -15.20 19.93 -17.37
CA TYR A 89 -13.74 19.94 -17.29
C TYR A 89 -13.17 18.59 -16.84
N GLU A 90 -13.74 17.98 -15.79
CA GLU A 90 -13.31 16.66 -15.33
C GLU A 90 -13.57 15.56 -16.38
N ILE A 91 -14.75 15.57 -17.02
CA ILE A 91 -15.06 14.66 -18.13
C ILE A 91 -14.01 14.80 -19.23
N LYS A 92 -13.70 16.02 -19.66
CA LYS A 92 -12.67 16.27 -20.68
C LYS A 92 -11.31 15.74 -20.26
N LYS A 93 -10.90 16.02 -19.03
CA LYS A 93 -9.60 15.60 -18.47
C LYS A 93 -9.45 14.08 -18.43
N ILE A 94 -10.46 13.36 -17.95
CA ILE A 94 -10.43 11.89 -17.84
C ILE A 94 -10.42 11.22 -19.23
N ASN A 95 -11.09 11.83 -20.21
CA ASN A 95 -11.17 11.28 -21.56
C ASN A 95 -10.08 11.82 -22.52
N ASN A 96 -9.12 12.61 -22.02
CA ASN A 96 -8.08 13.27 -22.81
C ASN A 96 -8.64 14.06 -24.02
N ILE A 97 -9.73 14.80 -23.78
CA ILE A 97 -10.39 15.62 -24.78
C ILE A 97 -9.96 17.07 -24.58
N ASP A 98 -9.10 17.58 -25.46
CA ASP A 98 -8.63 18.97 -25.38
C ASP A 98 -9.67 19.96 -25.94
N SER A 99 -10.42 19.56 -26.97
CA SER A 99 -11.45 20.39 -27.61
C SER A 99 -12.83 20.20 -26.96
N ALA A 100 -13.87 20.89 -27.45
CA ALA A 100 -15.26 20.63 -27.03
C ALA A 100 -15.98 19.65 -27.97
N ILE A 101 -15.26 19.05 -28.94
CA ILE A 101 -15.84 18.21 -29.98
C ILE A 101 -15.89 16.76 -29.49
N ILE A 102 -17.07 16.17 -29.54
CA ILE A 102 -17.32 14.75 -29.26
C ILE A 102 -17.95 14.08 -30.48
N THR A 103 -17.74 12.77 -30.63
CA THR A 103 -18.19 12.02 -31.82
C THR A 103 -19.22 10.97 -31.41
N PRO A 104 -20.39 10.90 -32.05
CA PRO A 104 -21.35 9.83 -31.83
C PRO A 104 -20.76 8.43 -32.02
N GLY A 105 -21.24 7.45 -31.25
CA GLY A 105 -20.76 6.08 -31.23
C GLY A 105 -19.45 5.86 -30.47
N LYS A 106 -18.85 6.92 -29.90
CA LYS A 106 -17.71 6.79 -28.98
C LYS A 106 -18.19 6.69 -27.54
N GLU A 107 -17.46 5.93 -26.73
CA GLU A 107 -17.66 5.90 -25.29
C GLU A 107 -16.95 7.07 -24.59
N LEU A 108 -17.63 7.63 -23.60
CA LEU A 108 -17.16 8.70 -22.74
C LEU A 108 -17.22 8.24 -21.28
N ILE A 109 -16.13 8.41 -20.55
CA ILE A 109 -16.04 8.11 -19.12
C ILE A 109 -16.59 9.31 -18.34
N ILE A 110 -17.59 9.06 -17.51
CA ILE A 110 -18.27 10.09 -16.72
C ILE A 110 -17.99 9.85 -15.22
N PRO A 111 -17.37 10.80 -14.50
CA PRO A 111 -17.13 10.69 -13.06
C PRO A 111 -18.39 11.00 -12.25
N LEU A 112 -19.04 9.98 -11.68
CA LEU A 112 -20.14 10.14 -10.74
C LEU A 112 -19.61 10.58 -9.37
N LYS A 113 -20.36 11.45 -8.69
CA LYS A 113 -20.09 11.94 -7.34
C LYS A 113 -21.13 11.38 -6.36
#